data_AF-A0A9P7DS25-F1
#
_entry.id   AF-A0A9P7DS25-F1
#
_cell.length_a   1.000
_cell.length_b   1.000
_cell.length_c   1.000
_cell.angle_alpha   90.00
_cell.angle_beta   90.00
_cell.angle_gamma   90.00
#
_symmetry.space_group_name_H-M   'P 1'
#
loop_
_entity.id
_entity.type
_entity.pdbx_description
1 polymer ?
#
loop_
_entity_poly.entity_id
_entity_poly.type
_entity_poly.pdbx_seq_one_letter_code
_entity_poly.pdbx_strand_id
1 'polypeptide(L)'
;MLFSGEDNLGACLKNLKILRRRHICHQPLPKNIYVDVEANEDDDEDEEDDDASDNDGEQDQGLSAKDTLSKKIDKIYNNTTNISSSSRRLVSYRATWPPATLKSRMYLLHVYKTATTYIGEYLQSKGFTVTMSPWLSGQLYVISDSPRTIASSLPDSHKIGDHIEVLVGQHIGKQGIMTIPPHGGTDLWFQDESLQNFIAGATKYYLGPPIIQVPVATIWQMHLPQTIKFTREKGYDIKPGDVIEVAHSPEY
;
A
#
# COMPACT_ATOMS: atom_id res chain seq x y z
N MET A 1 25.06 62.94 -25.49
CA MET A 1 25.90 61.80 -25.94
C MET A 1 25.06 60.55 -25.82
N LEU A 2 24.73 59.97 -26.97
CA LEU A 2 23.99 58.72 -27.13
C LEU A 2 24.98 57.55 -27.00
N PHE A 3 24.64 56.52 -26.25
CA PHE A 3 25.22 55.20 -26.43
C PHE A 3 24.10 54.16 -26.42
N SER A 4 23.79 53.69 -27.63
CA SER A 4 23.17 52.39 -27.92
C SER A 4 24.06 51.28 -27.40
N GLY A 5 23.45 50.30 -26.75
CA GLY A 5 24.06 49.01 -26.42
C GLY A 5 23.02 47.92 -26.66
N GLU A 6 22.88 47.52 -27.92
CA GLU A 6 22.16 46.32 -28.34
C GLU A 6 23.18 45.17 -28.39
N ASP A 7 23.17 44.29 -27.38
CA ASP A 7 23.94 43.05 -27.39
C ASP A 7 23.01 41.84 -27.32
N ASN A 8 22.75 41.29 -28.50
CA ASN A 8 22.74 39.86 -28.85
C ASN A 8 22.57 38.85 -27.68
N LEU A 9 21.34 38.42 -27.44
CA LEU A 9 21.06 37.11 -26.84
C LEU A 9 20.74 36.09 -27.94
N GLY A 10 21.82 35.61 -28.56
CA GLY A 10 21.82 34.50 -29.49
C GLY A 10 21.61 33.16 -28.79
N ALA A 11 20.61 32.42 -29.27
CA ALA A 11 20.58 30.97 -29.44
C ALA A 11 21.21 30.09 -28.34
N CYS A 12 20.36 29.57 -27.45
CA CYS A 12 20.64 28.33 -26.71
C CYS A 12 19.43 27.38 -26.80
N LEU A 13 19.09 26.99 -28.04
CA LEU A 13 18.18 25.89 -28.33
C LEU A 13 18.98 24.81 -29.04
N LYS A 14 19.15 23.66 -28.36
CA LYS A 14 19.27 22.28 -28.88
C LYS A 14 20.13 21.46 -27.93
N ASN A 15 19.49 20.82 -26.95
CA ASN A 15 19.94 19.55 -26.38
C ASN A 15 18.74 18.88 -25.70
N LEU A 16 17.76 18.49 -26.52
CA LEU A 16 16.66 17.62 -26.12
C LEU A 16 17.23 16.20 -25.98
N LYS A 17 17.74 15.85 -24.80
CA LYS A 17 18.06 14.46 -24.47
C LYS A 17 16.75 13.70 -24.30
N ILE A 18 16.47 12.80 -25.23
CA ILE A 18 15.43 11.77 -25.11
C ILE A 18 15.76 10.95 -23.86
N LEU A 19 15.09 11.27 -22.74
CA LEU A 19 15.14 10.45 -21.54
C LEU A 19 14.37 9.17 -21.85
N ARG A 20 15.11 8.06 -21.99
CA ARG A 20 14.52 6.72 -22.05
C ARG A 20 13.69 6.51 -20.79
N ARG A 21 12.37 6.47 -20.96
CA ARG A 21 11.40 5.99 -19.96
C ARG A 21 11.83 4.60 -19.50
N ARG A 22 12.38 4.50 -18.29
CA ARG A 22 12.42 3.23 -17.58
C ARG A 22 10.98 2.94 -17.17
N HIS A 23 10.44 1.82 -17.64
CA HIS A 23 9.23 1.24 -17.10
C HIS A 23 9.54 0.84 -15.66
N ILE A 24 9.30 1.74 -14.72
CA ILE A 24 9.22 1.40 -13.31
C ILE A 24 7.89 0.66 -13.18
N CYS A 25 7.96 -0.67 -13.02
CA CYS A 25 6.80 -1.44 -12.61
C CYS A 25 6.41 -0.94 -11.22
N HIS A 26 5.39 -0.08 -11.17
CA HIS A 26 4.77 0.35 -9.93
C HIS A 26 3.99 -0.85 -9.37
N GLN A 27 4.65 -1.69 -8.57
CA GLN A 27 3.91 -2.53 -7.64
C GLN A 27 3.10 -1.60 -6.74
N PRO A 28 1.77 -1.81 -6.61
CA PRO A 28 0.95 -1.00 -5.74
C PRO A 28 1.43 -1.19 -4.29
N LEU A 29 2.04 -0.16 -3.72
CA LEU A 29 2.45 -0.14 -2.31
C LEU A 29 1.23 -0.50 -1.44
N PRO A 30 1.38 -1.41 -0.47
CA PRO A 30 0.29 -1.76 0.43
C PRO A 30 -0.24 -0.50 1.11
N LYS A 31 -1.57 -0.34 1.14
CA LYS A 31 -2.24 0.86 1.66
C LYS A 31 -1.96 1.11 3.14
N ASN A 32 -1.49 0.09 3.87
CA ASN A 32 -1.13 0.14 5.28
C ASN A 32 0.35 -0.22 5.46
N ILE A 33 1.14 0.75 5.91
CA ILE A 33 2.59 0.59 6.14
C ILE A 33 2.88 -0.43 7.24
N TYR A 34 1.96 -0.66 8.17
CA TYR A 34 2.16 -1.58 9.29
C TYR A 34 1.96 -3.05 8.94
N VAL A 35 1.46 -3.36 7.75
CA VAL A 35 1.19 -4.73 7.33
C VAL A 35 2.22 -5.10 6.28
N ASP A 36 3.16 -5.95 6.68
CA ASP A 36 4.06 -6.58 5.74
C ASP A 36 3.26 -7.70 5.05
N VAL A 37 2.79 -7.43 3.84
CA VAL A 37 2.18 -8.45 2.97
C VAL A 37 3.31 -9.06 2.16
N GLU A 38 4.24 -9.73 2.84
CA GLU A 38 5.00 -10.79 2.18
C GLU A 38 4.01 -11.94 1.97
N ALA A 39 3.23 -11.82 0.90
CA ALA A 39 2.60 -12.97 0.30
C ALA A 39 3.76 -13.81 -0.23
N ASN A 40 4.01 -14.92 0.47
CA ASN A 40 4.80 -16.04 -0.01
C ASN A 40 4.09 -16.59 -1.27
N GLU A 41 4.27 -15.92 -2.40
CA GLU A 41 4.01 -16.47 -3.72
C GLU A 41 5.21 -17.36 -4.02
N ASP A 42 5.15 -18.58 -3.46
CA ASP A 42 5.83 -19.74 -4.02
C ASP A 42 5.24 -19.95 -5.44
N ASP A 43 5.99 -19.59 -6.48
CA ASP A 43 5.80 -19.92 -7.92
C ASP A 43 6.99 -19.24 -8.64
N ASP A 44 7.91 -19.87 -9.37
CA ASP A 44 7.91 -21.16 -10.04
C ASP A 44 9.37 -21.66 -10.10
N GLU A 45 9.58 -22.93 -9.78
CA GLU A 45 10.79 -23.67 -10.15
C GLU A 45 10.76 -23.93 -11.66
N ASP A 46 11.40 -23.06 -12.45
CA ASP A 46 11.72 -23.37 -13.85
C ASP A 46 12.90 -24.35 -13.91
N GLU A 47 12.61 -25.64 -13.72
CA GLU A 47 13.46 -26.73 -14.23
C GLU A 47 13.16 -26.93 -15.73
N GLU A 48 14.02 -26.40 -16.61
CA GLU A 48 14.09 -26.84 -18.01
C GLU A 48 15.30 -27.77 -18.20
N ASP A 49 15.00 -29.07 -18.41
CA ASP A 49 15.34 -29.92 -19.58
C ASP A 49 16.72 -29.71 -20.26
N ASP A 50 17.49 -30.69 -20.73
CA ASP A 50 17.29 -32.09 -21.16
C ASP A 50 18.70 -32.69 -21.37
N ASP A 51 18.90 -34.00 -21.22
CA ASP A 51 19.71 -34.79 -22.17
C ASP A 51 19.61 -36.32 -21.96
N ALA A 52 18.80 -36.91 -22.84
CA ALA A 52 18.85 -38.24 -23.48
C ALA A 52 19.58 -39.42 -22.81
N SER A 53 18.83 -40.52 -22.59
CA SER A 53 19.26 -41.84 -23.10
C SER A 53 18.08 -42.80 -23.26
N ASP A 54 17.99 -43.37 -24.47
CA ASP A 54 17.06 -44.42 -24.87
C ASP A 54 17.21 -45.67 -24.02
N ASN A 55 16.10 -46.25 -23.57
CA ASN A 55 16.08 -47.67 -23.21
C ASN A 55 14.70 -48.28 -23.43
N ASP A 56 14.60 -49.08 -24.48
CA ASP A 56 13.45 -49.90 -24.84
C ASP A 56 13.31 -51.04 -23.84
N GLY A 57 12.24 -51.02 -23.05
CA GLY A 57 11.97 -52.03 -22.03
C GLY A 57 10.49 -52.14 -21.73
N GLU A 58 9.78 -52.92 -22.54
CA GLU A 58 8.42 -53.37 -22.30
C GLU A 58 8.37 -54.19 -20.99
N GLN A 59 7.99 -53.54 -19.89
CA GLN A 59 7.68 -54.18 -18.62
C GLN A 59 6.34 -53.69 -18.10
N ASP A 60 5.45 -54.66 -17.89
CA ASP A 60 4.13 -54.55 -17.30
C ASP A 60 4.26 -54.02 -15.86
N GLN A 61 4.28 -52.69 -15.69
CA GLN A 61 4.43 -52.01 -14.41
C GLN A 61 3.06 -51.79 -13.76
N GLY A 62 2.87 -52.42 -12.61
CA GLY A 62 1.76 -52.14 -11.71
C GLY A 62 1.66 -50.64 -11.44
N LEU A 63 0.54 -50.06 -11.86
CA LEU A 63 0.26 -48.63 -11.75
C LEU A 63 0.53 -48.15 -10.33
N SER A 64 1.41 -47.15 -10.23
CA SER A 64 1.74 -46.49 -8.96
C SER A 64 0.47 -45.90 -8.36
N ALA A 65 0.34 -45.93 -7.04
CA ALA A 65 -0.79 -45.35 -6.32
C ALA A 65 -1.01 -43.85 -6.67
N LYS A 66 0.05 -43.16 -7.12
CA LYS A 66 -0.02 -41.78 -7.64
C LYS A 66 -0.82 -41.67 -8.95
N ASP A 67 -0.65 -42.58 -9.90
CA ASP A 67 -1.36 -42.53 -11.19
C ASP A 67 -2.86 -42.81 -11.02
N THR A 68 -3.19 -43.64 -10.03
CA THR A 68 -4.58 -43.93 -9.66
C THR A 68 -5.26 -42.70 -9.04
N LEU A 69 -4.51 -41.88 -8.30
CA LEU A 69 -5.02 -40.62 -7.75
C LEU A 69 -5.23 -39.59 -8.86
N SER A 70 -4.26 -39.44 -9.76
CA SER A 70 -4.33 -38.48 -10.88
C SER A 70 -5.56 -38.75 -11.76
N LYS A 71 -5.78 -40.01 -12.15
CA LYS A 71 -6.99 -40.42 -12.89
C LYS A 71 -8.31 -40.17 -12.14
N LYS A 72 -8.30 -40.19 -10.80
CA LYS A 72 -9.49 -39.87 -10.00
C LYS A 72 -9.77 -38.37 -9.98
N ILE A 73 -8.74 -37.53 -9.94
CA ILE A 73 -8.88 -36.06 -9.94
C ILE A 73 -9.43 -35.59 -11.29
N ASP A 74 -8.89 -36.09 -12.40
CA ASP A 74 -9.37 -35.75 -13.75
C ASP A 74 -10.83 -36.17 -13.97
N LYS A 75 -11.23 -37.31 -13.39
CA LYS A 75 -12.62 -37.78 -13.45
C LYS A 75 -13.58 -36.88 -12.69
N ILE A 76 -13.15 -36.25 -11.59
CA ILE A 76 -13.99 -35.31 -10.84
C ILE A 76 -14.15 -34.01 -11.62
N TYR A 77 -13.05 -33.48 -12.17
CA TYR A 77 -13.05 -32.22 -12.90
C TYR A 77 -13.96 -32.27 -14.13
N ASN A 78 -13.86 -33.36 -14.92
CA ASN A 78 -14.68 -33.58 -16.12
C ASN A 78 -16.16 -33.87 -15.82
N ASN A 79 -16.50 -34.26 -14.59
CA ASN A 79 -17.90 -34.47 -14.19
C ASN A 79 -18.57 -33.16 -13.77
N THR A 80 -17.82 -32.21 -13.22
CA THR A 80 -18.34 -30.88 -12.84
C THR A 80 -18.56 -29.95 -14.02
N THR A 81 -17.81 -30.08 -15.11
CA THR A 81 -17.94 -29.23 -16.30
C THR A 81 -19.11 -29.62 -17.22
N ASN A 82 -19.74 -30.78 -17.01
CA ASN A 82 -20.90 -31.24 -17.77
C ASN A 82 -22.26 -30.94 -17.12
N ILE A 83 -22.31 -30.06 -16.10
CA ILE A 83 -23.59 -29.59 -15.55
C ILE A 83 -24.21 -28.60 -16.54
N SER A 84 -24.94 -29.21 -17.46
CA SER A 84 -25.84 -28.67 -18.47
C SER A 84 -26.53 -27.37 -18.07
N SER A 85 -26.32 -26.36 -18.92
CA SER A 85 -27.00 -25.07 -19.01
C SER A 85 -28.49 -25.22 -19.38
N SER A 86 -29.25 -26.03 -18.64
CA SER A 86 -30.68 -26.17 -18.83
C SER A 86 -31.41 -25.11 -18.01
N SER A 87 -31.67 -24.01 -18.70
CA SER A 87 -32.67 -22.98 -18.42
C SER A 87 -33.87 -23.50 -17.62
N ARG A 88 -33.91 -23.21 -16.33
CA ARG A 88 -35.12 -23.22 -15.52
C ARG A 88 -35.30 -21.84 -14.93
N ARG A 89 -36.36 -21.16 -15.38
CA ARG A 89 -36.92 -19.97 -14.76
C ARG A 89 -37.24 -20.30 -13.29
N LEU A 90 -36.36 -19.91 -12.38
CA LEU A 90 -36.59 -20.01 -10.95
C LEU A 90 -37.36 -18.76 -10.50
N VAL A 91 -38.59 -19.02 -10.09
CA VAL A 91 -39.42 -18.12 -9.29
C VAL A 91 -38.57 -17.60 -8.14
N SER A 92 -38.52 -16.29 -7.99
CA SER A 92 -37.77 -15.59 -6.94
C SER A 92 -38.45 -15.83 -5.59
N TYR A 93 -38.17 -16.99 -4.98
CA TYR A 93 -38.36 -17.15 -3.56
C TYR A 93 -37.21 -16.38 -2.91
N ARG A 94 -37.53 -15.22 -2.33
CA ARG A 94 -36.74 -14.59 -1.27
C ARG A 94 -36.71 -15.58 -0.10
N ALA A 95 -35.92 -16.64 -0.24
CA ALA A 95 -35.53 -17.45 0.90
C ALA A 95 -34.68 -16.51 1.75
N THR A 96 -35.25 -16.06 2.86
CA THR A 96 -34.50 -15.51 3.98
C THR A 96 -33.72 -16.69 4.55
N TRP A 97 -32.55 -16.98 3.98
CA TRP A 97 -31.63 -17.94 4.57
C TRP A 97 -31.32 -17.40 5.97
N PRO A 98 -31.44 -18.21 7.03
CA PRO A 98 -31.05 -17.77 8.36
C PRO A 98 -29.62 -17.23 8.25
N PRO A 99 -29.33 -16.05 8.83
CA PRO A 99 -28.02 -15.44 8.71
C PRO A 99 -26.99 -16.47 9.15
N ALA A 100 -26.15 -16.90 8.22
CA ALA A 100 -25.12 -17.87 8.49
C ALA A 100 -24.27 -17.31 9.64
N THR A 101 -24.24 -17.99 10.77
CA THR A 101 -23.36 -17.63 11.88
C THR A 101 -21.94 -17.75 11.36
N LEU A 102 -21.32 -16.60 11.04
CA LEU A 102 -19.95 -16.57 10.55
C LEU A 102 -19.08 -17.22 11.63
N LYS A 103 -18.43 -18.32 11.25
CA LYS A 103 -17.52 -19.03 12.14
C LYS A 103 -16.27 -18.17 12.26
N SER A 104 -16.02 -17.60 13.43
CA SER A 104 -14.81 -16.83 13.69
C SER A 104 -13.57 -17.70 13.43
N ARG A 105 -12.58 -17.11 12.75
CA ARG A 105 -11.31 -17.75 12.37
C ARG A 105 -10.16 -16.98 13.00
N MET A 106 -9.07 -17.68 13.30
CA MET A 106 -7.83 -17.07 13.76
C MET A 106 -6.97 -16.71 12.55
N TYR A 107 -6.50 -15.47 12.49
CA TYR A 107 -5.60 -14.95 11.47
C TYR A 107 -4.27 -14.58 12.10
N LEU A 108 -3.16 -14.88 11.42
CA LEU A 108 -1.83 -14.40 11.78
C LEU A 108 -1.58 -13.08 11.04
N LEU A 109 -1.24 -12.03 11.79
CA LEU A 109 -0.91 -10.72 11.28
C LEU A 109 0.56 -10.43 11.58
N HIS A 110 1.29 -10.10 10.51
CA HIS A 110 2.68 -9.64 10.59
C HIS A 110 2.69 -8.11 10.69
N VAL A 111 3.30 -7.60 11.75
CA VAL A 111 3.44 -6.19 12.06
C VAL A 111 4.89 -5.88 12.44
N TYR A 112 5.29 -4.61 12.37
CA TYR A 112 6.61 -4.22 12.85
C TYR A 112 6.80 -4.57 14.33
N LYS A 113 7.97 -5.13 14.67
CA LYS A 113 8.29 -5.65 16.01
C LYS A 113 7.97 -4.68 17.14
N THR A 114 8.25 -3.42 16.94
CA THR A 114 8.05 -2.33 17.91
C THR A 114 6.64 -1.75 17.92
N ALA A 115 5.86 -1.94 16.85
CA ALA A 115 4.46 -1.58 16.79
C ALA A 115 3.53 -2.70 17.31
N THR A 116 4.06 -3.90 17.55
CA THR A 116 3.29 -5.09 17.98
C THR A 116 2.38 -4.82 19.16
N THR A 117 2.91 -4.21 20.23
CA THR A 117 2.14 -3.91 21.46
C THR A 117 1.04 -2.90 21.19
N TYR A 118 1.39 -1.80 20.52
CA TYR A 118 0.44 -0.74 20.17
C TYR A 118 -0.71 -1.26 19.29
N ILE A 119 -0.40 -2.00 18.22
CA ILE A 119 -1.43 -2.56 17.32
C ILE A 119 -2.26 -3.62 18.04
N GLY A 120 -1.63 -4.44 18.88
CA GLY A 120 -2.32 -5.44 19.70
C GLY A 120 -3.34 -4.82 20.65
N GLU A 121 -2.93 -3.82 21.43
CA GLU A 121 -3.81 -3.07 22.35
C GLU A 121 -4.90 -2.30 21.58
N TYR A 122 -4.56 -1.69 20.45
CA TYR A 122 -5.52 -0.98 19.61
C TYR A 122 -6.62 -1.93 19.11
N LEU A 123 -6.25 -3.09 18.55
CA LEU A 123 -7.22 -4.08 18.09
C LEU A 123 -8.05 -4.65 19.25
N GLN A 124 -7.47 -4.86 20.43
CA GLN A 124 -8.23 -5.24 21.63
C GLN A 124 -9.25 -4.17 22.02
N SER A 125 -8.88 -2.88 21.95
CA SER A 125 -9.80 -1.76 22.23
C SER A 125 -10.98 -1.69 21.24
N LYS A 126 -10.81 -2.25 20.03
CA LYS A 126 -11.87 -2.39 19.01
C LYS A 126 -12.72 -3.65 19.20
N GLY A 127 -12.46 -4.44 20.24
CA GLY A 127 -13.23 -5.64 20.57
C GLY A 127 -12.72 -6.93 19.93
N PHE A 128 -11.54 -6.92 19.29
CA PHE A 128 -10.95 -8.14 18.76
C PHE A 128 -10.28 -8.94 19.89
N THR A 129 -10.39 -10.27 19.82
CA THR A 129 -9.55 -11.15 20.64
C THR A 129 -8.19 -11.26 19.97
N VAL A 130 -7.17 -10.67 20.58
CA VAL A 130 -5.79 -10.64 20.06
C VAL A 130 -4.86 -11.33 21.04
N THR A 131 -4.02 -12.23 20.53
CA THR A 131 -2.94 -12.89 21.28
C THR A 131 -1.60 -12.54 20.63
N MET A 132 -0.68 -11.96 21.40
CA MET A 132 0.66 -11.65 20.92
C MET A 132 1.54 -12.91 20.97
N SER A 133 2.34 -13.17 19.93
CA SER A 133 3.27 -14.29 19.94
C SER A 133 4.35 -14.08 21.01
N PRO A 134 4.53 -15.02 21.97
CA PRO A 134 5.58 -14.90 22.99
C PRO A 134 6.98 -15.22 22.42
N TRP A 135 7.05 -15.86 21.26
CA TRP A 135 8.29 -16.33 20.64
C TRP A 135 8.84 -15.38 19.58
N LEU A 136 7.96 -14.70 18.85
CA LEU A 136 8.31 -13.87 17.70
C LEU A 136 7.66 -12.50 17.81
N SER A 137 8.45 -11.47 18.11
CA SER A 137 7.99 -10.09 18.02
C SER A 137 7.54 -9.78 16.60
N GLY A 138 6.47 -8.99 16.46
CA GLY A 138 5.87 -8.67 15.16
C GLY A 138 4.79 -9.64 14.71
N GLN A 139 4.42 -10.64 15.50
CA GLN A 139 3.33 -11.56 15.17
C GLN A 139 2.15 -11.42 16.13
N LEU A 140 0.96 -11.18 15.57
CA LEU A 140 -0.30 -11.07 16.28
C LEU A 140 -1.28 -12.14 15.76
N TYR A 141 -1.87 -12.92 16.65
CA TYR A 141 -2.97 -13.83 16.35
C TYR A 141 -4.29 -13.12 16.66
N VAL A 142 -5.12 -12.89 15.64
CA VAL A 142 -6.37 -12.13 15.76
C VAL A 142 -7.54 -13.01 15.38
N ILE A 143 -8.52 -13.16 16.28
CA ILE A 143 -9.77 -13.87 15.98
C ILE A 143 -10.75 -12.88 15.36
N SER A 144 -11.19 -13.16 14.13
CA SER A 144 -12.18 -12.35 13.41
C SER A 144 -13.01 -13.19 12.45
N ASP A 145 -14.08 -12.62 11.91
CA ASP A 145 -14.89 -13.26 10.88
C ASP A 145 -14.23 -13.17 9.50
N SER A 146 -13.45 -12.11 9.24
CA SER A 146 -12.77 -11.91 7.97
C SER A 146 -11.47 -11.08 8.10
N PRO A 147 -10.47 -11.29 7.23
CA PRO A 147 -9.27 -10.47 7.21
C PRO A 147 -9.58 -9.02 6.83
N ARG A 148 -10.66 -8.78 6.07
CA ARG A 148 -11.11 -7.43 5.69
C ARG A 148 -11.57 -6.62 6.90
N THR A 149 -12.23 -7.26 7.86
CA THR A 149 -12.68 -6.63 9.11
C THR A 149 -11.48 -6.23 9.97
N ILE A 150 -10.44 -7.05 10.00
CA ILE A 150 -9.17 -6.72 10.67
C ILE A 150 -8.53 -5.51 9.98
N ALA A 151 -8.36 -5.55 8.66
CA ALA A 151 -7.72 -4.49 7.90
C ALA A 151 -8.44 -3.13 8.03
N SER A 152 -9.78 -3.12 8.07
CA SER A 152 -10.56 -1.89 8.30
C SER A 152 -10.52 -1.37 9.73
N SER A 153 -10.04 -2.20 10.67
CA SER A 153 -9.95 -1.88 12.09
C SER A 153 -8.52 -1.65 12.56
N LEU A 154 -7.54 -1.70 11.64
CA LEU A 154 -6.18 -1.29 11.93
C LEU A 154 -6.13 0.24 12.13
N PRO A 155 -5.20 0.74 12.97
CA PRO A 155 -4.98 2.18 13.05
C PRO A 155 -4.62 2.69 11.64
N ASP A 156 -5.11 3.89 11.31
CA ASP A 156 -4.73 4.55 10.07
C ASP A 156 -3.20 4.67 10.04
N SER A 157 -2.59 4.11 9.01
CA SER A 157 -1.15 4.22 8.84
C SER A 157 -0.83 5.67 8.51
N HIS A 158 -0.05 6.32 9.36
CA HIS A 158 0.56 7.59 9.00
C HIS A 158 1.42 7.37 7.75
N LYS A 159 1.08 8.07 6.68
CA LYS A 159 1.77 8.05 5.39
C LYS A 159 2.65 9.27 5.27
N ILE A 160 3.80 9.09 4.63
CA ILE A 160 4.64 10.22 4.23
C ILE A 160 3.77 11.20 3.44
N GLY A 161 3.82 12.48 3.81
CA GLY A 161 2.96 13.51 3.25
C GLY A 161 1.71 13.84 4.08
N ASP A 162 1.39 13.05 5.11
CA ASP A 162 0.30 13.38 6.01
C ASP A 162 0.61 14.63 6.83
N HIS A 163 -0.40 15.48 7.00
CA HIS A 163 -0.30 16.65 7.84
C HIS A 163 -0.61 16.26 9.27
N ILE A 164 0.23 16.70 10.19
CA ILE A 164 0.13 16.33 11.59
C ILE A 164 0.21 17.56 12.47
N GLU A 165 -0.47 17.48 13.61
CA GLU A 165 -0.41 18.47 14.68
C GLU A 165 0.04 17.80 15.97
N VAL A 166 0.99 18.40 16.68
CA VAL A 166 1.45 17.88 17.97
C VAL A 166 0.51 18.37 19.07
N LEU A 167 -0.16 17.44 19.75
CA LEU A 167 -1.13 17.75 20.81
C LEU A 167 -0.50 17.81 22.21
N VAL A 168 0.62 17.12 22.43
CA VAL A 168 1.25 17.00 23.76
C VAL A 168 2.77 17.08 23.65
N GLY A 169 3.40 17.71 24.64
CA GLY A 169 4.87 17.76 24.79
C GLY A 169 5.48 19.12 24.44
N GLN A 170 6.80 19.14 24.26
CA GLN A 170 7.58 20.37 24.01
C GLN A 170 7.22 21.05 22.68
N HIS A 171 6.65 20.31 21.74
CA HIS A 171 6.31 20.77 20.41
C HIS A 171 4.80 21.02 20.22
N ILE A 172 4.03 21.13 21.30
CA ILE A 172 2.57 21.34 21.26
C ILE A 172 2.17 22.52 20.35
N GLY A 173 1.14 22.30 19.53
CA GLY A 173 0.61 23.27 18.57
C GLY A 173 1.46 23.45 17.31
N LYS A 174 2.60 22.76 17.19
CA LYS A 174 3.34 22.71 15.93
C LYS A 174 2.63 21.81 14.94
N GLN A 175 2.63 22.24 13.69
CA GLN A 175 2.02 21.53 12.58
C GLN A 175 3.04 21.35 11.46
N GLY A 176 2.86 20.29 10.67
CA GLY A 176 3.66 20.11 9.48
C GLY A 176 3.45 18.78 8.79
N ILE A 177 4.32 18.49 7.83
CA ILE A 177 4.19 17.32 6.97
C ILE A 177 5.10 16.21 7.49
N MET A 178 4.55 15.01 7.68
CA MET A 178 5.34 13.85 8.04
C MET A 178 6.28 13.48 6.91
N THR A 179 7.59 13.47 7.18
CA THR A 179 8.63 13.19 6.18
C THR A 179 9.20 11.79 6.33
N ILE A 180 9.29 11.28 7.57
CA ILE A 180 9.83 9.95 7.86
C ILE A 180 8.82 9.24 8.77
N PRO A 181 8.23 8.12 8.31
CA PRO A 181 7.30 7.35 9.12
C PRO A 181 8.06 6.68 10.28
N PRO A 182 7.35 6.27 11.33
CA PRO A 182 7.96 5.48 12.40
C PRO A 182 8.46 4.15 11.80
N HIS A 183 9.77 4.03 11.54
CA HIS A 183 10.41 2.80 11.05
C HIS A 183 10.54 1.77 12.17
N GLY A 184 9.38 1.32 12.64
CA GLY A 184 9.33 0.56 13.88
C GLY A 184 9.84 1.37 15.07
N GLY A 185 9.52 2.65 15.17
CA GLY A 185 9.67 3.42 16.41
C GLY A 185 8.32 3.78 17.01
N THR A 186 8.32 4.31 18.22
CA THR A 186 7.18 5.11 18.71
C THR A 186 7.22 6.54 18.21
N ASP A 187 8.27 6.91 17.48
CA ASP A 187 8.54 8.27 17.07
C ASP A 187 8.50 8.40 15.56
N LEU A 188 8.05 9.55 15.08
CA LEU A 188 8.07 9.96 13.69
C LEU A 188 8.80 11.29 13.55
N TRP A 189 9.13 11.63 12.32
CA TRP A 189 9.73 12.91 11.99
C TRP A 189 8.86 13.69 11.03
N PHE A 190 8.66 14.97 11.34
CA PHE A 190 7.90 15.88 10.48
C PHE A 190 8.64 17.19 10.27
N GLN A 191 8.35 17.82 9.14
CA GLN A 191 8.88 19.10 8.73
C GLN A 191 7.95 20.21 9.24
N ASP A 192 8.44 21.03 10.16
CA ASP A 192 7.67 22.13 10.76
C ASP A 192 7.37 23.22 9.72
N GLU A 193 6.09 23.44 9.41
CA GLU A 193 5.66 24.43 8.42
C GLU A 193 5.63 25.86 8.99
N SER A 194 5.56 26.01 10.32
CA SER A 194 5.46 27.33 10.96
C SER A 194 6.64 28.25 10.62
N LEU A 195 7.80 27.66 10.33
CA LEU A 195 9.03 28.39 10.00
C LEU A 195 9.17 28.75 8.51
N GLN A 196 8.42 28.12 7.61
CA GLN A 196 8.52 28.45 6.18
C GLN A 196 8.07 29.88 5.88
N ASN A 197 7.07 30.36 6.62
CA ASN A 197 6.58 31.74 6.47
C ASN A 197 7.61 32.78 6.98
N PHE A 198 8.52 32.39 7.87
CA PHE A 198 9.51 33.31 8.46
C PHE A 198 10.77 33.45 7.59
N ILE A 199 11.18 32.38 6.89
CA ILE A 199 12.45 32.33 6.14
C ILE A 199 12.34 32.97 4.74
N ALA A 200 11.13 33.27 4.27
CA ALA A 200 10.92 33.90 2.95
C ALA A 200 11.65 35.26 2.77
N GLY A 201 12.04 35.94 3.86
CA GLY A 201 12.71 37.24 3.81
C GLY A 201 14.24 37.24 4.03
N ALA A 202 14.81 36.17 4.61
CA ALA A 202 16.18 36.22 5.13
C ALA A 202 17.03 35.04 4.62
N THR A 203 17.79 35.31 3.56
CA THR A 203 18.99 34.55 3.13
C THR A 203 18.82 33.03 2.92
N LYS A 204 18.74 32.69 1.63
CA LYS A 204 18.70 31.37 0.96
C LYS A 204 19.87 30.38 1.26
N TYR A 205 20.45 30.37 2.45
CA TYR A 205 21.56 29.46 2.75
C TYR A 205 21.07 28.12 3.33
N TYR A 206 20.77 27.18 2.42
CA TYR A 206 20.87 25.70 2.50
C TYR A 206 20.38 24.90 3.71
N LEU A 207 19.89 25.51 4.78
CA LEU A 207 19.30 24.79 5.89
C LEU A 207 17.83 24.55 5.55
N GLY A 208 17.52 23.32 5.12
CA GLY A 208 16.14 22.88 4.99
C GLY A 208 15.37 23.14 6.30
N PRO A 209 14.03 23.27 6.22
CA PRO A 209 13.19 23.45 7.40
C PRO A 209 13.48 22.38 8.45
N PRO A 210 13.45 22.74 9.75
CA PRO A 210 13.86 21.83 10.80
C PRO A 210 12.94 20.61 10.85
N ILE A 211 13.57 19.45 10.93
CA ILE A 211 12.90 18.18 11.13
C ILE A 211 12.74 17.97 12.63
N ILE A 212 11.52 17.75 13.08
CA ILE A 212 11.17 17.54 14.48
C ILE A 212 10.80 16.09 14.69
N GLN A 213 11.41 15.45 15.70
CA GLN A 213 11.05 14.11 16.15
C GLN A 213 9.98 14.20 17.25
N VAL A 214 8.88 13.47 17.09
CA VAL A 214 7.80 13.41 18.08
C VAL A 214 7.25 11.99 18.23
N PRO A 215 6.81 11.59 19.43
CA PRO A 215 6.09 10.34 19.60
C PRO A 215 4.77 10.34 18.81
N VAL A 216 4.48 9.25 18.11
CA VAL A 216 3.23 9.01 17.37
C VAL A 216 2.02 9.17 18.27
N ALA A 217 2.12 8.81 19.55
CA ALA A 217 1.04 8.94 20.53
C ALA A 217 0.68 10.40 20.88
N THR A 218 1.55 11.37 20.58
CA THR A 218 1.32 12.78 20.90
C THR A 218 0.90 13.61 19.70
N ILE A 219 0.70 12.99 18.54
CA ILE A 219 0.29 13.69 17.32
C ILE A 219 -1.15 13.37 16.96
N TRP A 220 -1.77 14.32 16.28
CA TRP A 220 -3.05 14.18 15.62
C TRP A 220 -2.82 14.26 14.12
N GLN A 221 -3.22 13.22 13.40
CA GLN A 221 -3.23 13.27 11.94
C GLN A 221 -4.36 14.19 11.50
N MET A 222 -3.99 15.33 10.94
CA MET A 222 -4.94 16.19 10.26
C MET A 222 -5.20 15.56 8.90
N HIS A 223 -6.41 15.04 8.72
CA HIS A 223 -6.90 14.78 7.38
C HIS A 223 -7.02 16.14 6.71
N LEU A 224 -5.97 16.58 6.02
CA LEU A 224 -6.09 17.70 5.10
C LEU A 224 -7.28 17.36 4.23
N PRO A 225 -8.30 18.23 4.14
CA PRO A 225 -9.32 18.08 3.12
C PRO A 225 -8.60 18.33 1.78
N GLN A 226 -7.86 17.33 1.30
CA GLN A 226 -7.36 17.27 -0.06
C GLN A 226 -8.59 17.05 -0.92
N THR A 227 -9.27 18.15 -1.14
CA THR A 227 -10.03 18.36 -2.33
C THR A 227 -9.84 19.83 -2.65
N ILE A 228 -8.67 20.15 -3.21
CA ILE A 228 -8.76 20.73 -4.56
C ILE A 228 -9.64 19.73 -5.30
N LYS A 229 -10.96 19.98 -5.31
CA LYS A 229 -11.85 19.27 -6.22
C LYS A 229 -11.29 19.70 -7.56
N PHE A 230 -10.47 18.85 -8.16
CA PHE A 230 -10.11 18.99 -9.55
C PHE A 230 -11.44 18.85 -10.28
N THR A 231 -12.11 19.99 -10.46
CA THR A 231 -13.18 20.13 -11.41
C THR A 231 -12.61 19.62 -12.71
N ARG A 232 -13.38 18.83 -13.47
CA ARG A 232 -13.03 18.45 -14.84
C ARG A 232 -13.00 19.71 -15.71
N GLU A 233 -12.05 20.60 -15.47
CA GLU A 233 -11.61 21.53 -16.48
C GLU A 233 -10.78 20.65 -17.44
N LYS A 234 -11.42 20.21 -18.53
CA LYS A 234 -10.86 19.39 -19.62
C LYS A 234 -10.80 17.87 -19.44
N GLY A 235 -11.41 17.30 -18.39
CA GLY A 235 -11.68 15.85 -18.32
C GLY A 235 -10.51 14.94 -17.93
N TYR A 236 -9.42 15.49 -17.41
CA TYR A 236 -8.29 14.72 -16.85
C TYR A 236 -8.51 14.42 -15.36
N ASP A 237 -8.14 13.21 -14.94
CA ASP A 237 -8.13 12.79 -13.53
C ASP A 237 -6.74 13.07 -12.95
N ILE A 238 -6.60 14.20 -12.25
CA ILE A 238 -5.33 14.65 -11.68
C ILE A 238 -5.16 13.99 -10.31
N LYS A 239 -4.03 13.31 -10.10
CA LYS A 239 -3.70 12.62 -8.85
C LYS A 239 -2.59 13.34 -8.09
N PRO A 240 -2.55 13.22 -6.75
CA PRO A 240 -1.40 13.68 -5.97
C PRO A 240 -0.11 13.06 -6.53
N GLY A 241 0.88 13.92 -6.84
CA GLY A 241 2.15 13.52 -7.46
C GLY A 241 2.24 13.79 -8.96
N ASP A 242 1.13 14.14 -9.63
CA ASP A 242 1.16 14.55 -11.03
C ASP A 242 1.80 15.95 -11.17
N VAL A 243 2.67 16.11 -12.17
CA VAL A 243 3.25 17.41 -12.52
C VAL A 243 2.25 18.15 -13.41
N ILE A 244 1.70 19.26 -12.89
CA ILE A 244 0.77 20.11 -13.63
C ILE A 244 1.42 21.44 -14.02
N GLU A 245 1.10 21.93 -15.21
CA GLU A 245 1.46 23.27 -15.68
C GLU A 245 0.25 24.20 -15.53
N VAL A 246 0.42 25.29 -14.79
CA VAL A 246 -0.65 26.27 -14.57
C VAL A 246 -0.72 27.20 -15.79
N ALA A 247 -1.70 26.96 -16.66
CA ALA A 247 -1.79 27.68 -17.93
C ALA A 247 -2.17 29.17 -17.78
N HIS A 248 -2.94 29.53 -16.75
CA HIS A 248 -3.46 30.90 -16.56
C HIS A 248 -3.20 31.35 -15.11
N SER A 249 -2.61 32.54 -14.97
CA SER A 249 -2.48 33.20 -13.66
C SER A 249 -3.85 33.68 -13.19
N PRO A 250 -4.15 33.67 -11.88
CA PRO A 250 -5.33 34.36 -11.38
C PRO A 250 -5.27 35.83 -11.81
N GLU A 251 -6.34 36.29 -12.46
CA GLU A 251 -6.60 37.72 -12.65
C GLU A 251 -7.05 38.26 -11.28
N TYR A 252 -6.24 39.16 -10.71
CA TYR A 252 -6.55 39.85 -9.45
C TYR A 252 -7.31 41.15 -9.69
#